data_AF-A0AAU7C2L8-F1
#
_entry.id   AF-A0AAU7C2L8-F1
#
_cell.length_a   1.000
_cell.length_b   1.000
_cell.length_c   1.000
_cell.angle_alpha   90.00
_cell.angle_beta   90.00
_cell.angle_gamma   90.00
#
_symmetry.space_group_name_H-M   'P 1'
#
loop_
_entity.id
_entity.type
_entity.pdbx_description
1 polymer ?
#
loop_
_entity_poly.entity_id
_entity_poly.type
_entity_poly.pdbx_seq_one_letter_code
_entity_poly.pdbx_strand_id
1 'polypeptide(L)'
;MNFKTILKNNRAAGLIILTIGLLLTGQMITGHGIIGADSVFHYNRFYETYSQLKHLNFSWFQSIYGFNQSGRIVNVVYGPLFAYLNGVLLLLAHSWYQYQIISSTIVYLIGGLGMYQLLKRLKIRPIIAAMMASFYLTVGWMPRWQIGNNTTALGAMLMPYLLMLTFEMITDARRPIHWKKLALLMSLTIEIHLLSALLFMLILIPAWLYALKIANSKTQMLLDTVKAVLTTSVLTANTLIPLIYLSLTNHLAMPADFDIVKNTLRLDPLNNTHTTITVFLLGVLIMQVLLAILNWRHDRLNLTATLLGAIFFWISSRFFCWSIIVSHFPMVSRLLQFPVRLMMLAYPLLIVGLARSFKSLSSRPIKKRFFNPHWLGIGVVSVIWLVCLAQVGLSINQKAQIGFMPRVLTSKTTSIGKNNSQKDRQNVLKAMHTSNYQTFLKQLQKRVPDYLATAKANVDAMQAAYSYGASVVDQKSSIKIQAVSHGRLKLTWQADKSCRIQLPIVTYRQSRLIVNGKKLTRFKRSLVGSPTVIQQPGQNTAYLSYAAPLWLNFIIVISLLSWLAWALRMVFNHRHHQTNDHFVSKDELAIRSYP
;
A
#
# COMPACT_ATOMS: atom_id res chain seq x y z
N MET A 1 -0.32 -33.17 -21.92
CA MET A 1 0.18 -31.81 -21.58
C MET A 1 1.71 -31.86 -21.56
N ASN A 2 2.41 -31.10 -22.42
CA ASN A 2 3.83 -31.33 -22.75
C ASN A 2 4.81 -30.75 -21.70
N PHE A 3 5.73 -31.56 -21.18
CA PHE A 3 6.71 -31.24 -20.12
C PHE A 3 7.63 -30.04 -20.45
N LYS A 4 7.91 -29.82 -21.75
CA LYS A 4 8.64 -28.64 -22.24
C LYS A 4 7.90 -27.32 -21.99
N THR A 5 6.57 -27.32 -22.02
CA THR A 5 5.75 -26.12 -21.79
C THR A 5 5.69 -25.76 -20.30
N ILE A 6 5.71 -26.78 -19.43
CA ILE A 6 5.79 -26.63 -17.97
C ILE A 6 7.16 -26.03 -17.58
N LEU A 7 8.27 -26.58 -18.08
CA LEU A 7 9.60 -26.03 -17.81
C LEU A 7 9.81 -24.60 -18.33
N LYS A 8 9.25 -24.25 -19.50
CA LYS A 8 9.42 -22.92 -20.11
C LYS A 8 8.63 -21.83 -19.38
N ASN A 9 7.47 -22.17 -18.80
CA ASN A 9 6.73 -21.27 -17.90
C ASN A 9 7.37 -21.22 -16.50
N ASN A 10 7.97 -22.31 -16.02
CA ASN A 10 8.60 -22.38 -14.70
C ASN A 10 9.91 -21.59 -14.59
N ARG A 11 10.72 -21.51 -15.66
CA ARG A 11 11.97 -20.72 -15.67
C ARG A 11 11.74 -19.22 -15.45
N ALA A 12 10.64 -18.68 -15.95
CA ALA A 12 10.28 -17.27 -15.77
C ALA A 12 9.85 -16.96 -14.32
N ALA A 13 9.07 -17.84 -13.71
CA ALA A 13 8.73 -17.74 -12.28
C ALA A 13 9.98 -17.89 -11.40
N GLY A 14 10.91 -18.78 -11.78
CA GLY A 14 12.16 -19.00 -11.07
C GLY A 14 13.04 -17.74 -10.93
N LEU A 15 13.17 -16.92 -11.99
CA LEU A 15 13.97 -15.69 -11.92
C LEU A 15 13.34 -14.62 -10.99
N ILE A 16 12.01 -14.51 -11.02
CA ILE A 16 11.27 -13.59 -10.15
C ILE A 16 11.46 -14.03 -8.69
N ILE A 17 11.27 -15.33 -8.41
CA ILE A 17 11.46 -15.91 -7.07
C ILE A 17 12.90 -15.75 -6.60
N LEU A 18 13.89 -15.98 -7.47
CA LEU A 18 15.30 -15.76 -7.16
C LEU A 18 15.56 -14.31 -6.77
N THR A 19 15.04 -13.35 -7.54
CA THR A 19 15.18 -11.91 -7.24
C THR A 19 14.58 -11.58 -5.87
N ILE A 20 13.41 -12.12 -5.56
CA ILE A 20 12.76 -11.93 -4.25
C ILE A 20 13.63 -12.51 -3.12
N GLY A 21 14.14 -13.74 -3.31
CA GLY A 21 15.06 -14.38 -2.37
C GLY A 21 16.28 -13.52 -2.09
N LEU A 22 16.93 -13.00 -3.15
CA LEU A 22 18.10 -12.12 -3.06
C LEU A 22 17.80 -10.80 -2.34
N LEU A 23 16.63 -10.20 -2.55
CA LEU A 23 16.21 -8.99 -1.84
C LEU A 23 15.93 -9.25 -0.35
N LEU A 24 15.51 -10.47 0.02
CA LEU A 24 15.23 -10.85 1.41
C LEU A 24 16.46 -11.39 2.14
N THR A 25 17.53 -11.75 1.42
CA THR A 25 18.74 -12.39 1.97
C THR A 25 19.31 -11.64 3.19
N GLY A 26 19.40 -10.31 3.16
CA GLY A 26 19.91 -9.55 4.31
C GLY A 26 19.14 -9.80 5.59
N GLN A 27 17.81 -9.80 5.53
CA GLN A 27 16.96 -10.05 6.70
C GLN A 27 17.00 -11.52 7.13
N MET A 28 17.17 -12.45 6.19
CA MET A 28 17.31 -13.88 6.47
C MET A 28 18.63 -14.19 7.17
N ILE A 29 19.74 -13.57 6.74
CA ILE A 29 21.07 -13.76 7.33
C ILE A 29 21.16 -13.12 8.72
N THR A 30 20.67 -11.88 8.88
CA THR A 30 20.78 -11.17 10.16
C THR A 30 19.76 -11.63 11.19
N GLY A 31 18.67 -12.26 10.74
CA GLY A 31 17.49 -12.48 11.58
C GLY A 31 16.81 -11.17 12.02
N HIS A 32 17.17 -10.00 11.49
CA HIS A 32 16.54 -8.74 11.87
C HIS A 32 15.42 -8.35 10.90
N GLY A 33 14.31 -7.87 11.45
CA GLY A 33 13.34 -7.10 10.68
C GLY A 33 13.88 -5.71 10.36
N ILE A 34 13.26 -5.01 9.40
CA ILE A 34 13.60 -3.61 9.11
C ILE A 34 12.46 -2.73 9.61
N ILE A 35 12.71 -2.01 10.70
CA ILE A 35 11.73 -1.09 11.26
C ILE A 35 11.83 0.24 10.51
N GLY A 36 10.82 0.53 9.70
CA GLY A 36 10.73 1.76 8.94
C GLY A 36 9.79 2.80 9.52
N ALA A 37 9.68 3.92 8.80
CA ALA A 37 8.94 5.09 9.25
C ALA A 37 7.46 4.78 9.55
N ASP A 38 6.81 3.94 8.73
CA ASP A 38 5.37 3.66 8.84
C ASP A 38 5.06 2.33 9.55
N SER A 39 6.09 1.52 9.85
CA SER A 39 5.95 0.18 10.42
C SER A 39 5.11 0.17 11.70
N VAL A 40 5.44 1.02 12.69
CA VAL A 40 4.73 1.05 13.98
C VAL A 40 3.26 1.42 13.82
N PHE A 41 2.96 2.34 12.91
CA PHE A 41 1.59 2.79 12.65
C PHE A 41 0.75 1.64 12.06
N HIS A 42 1.25 0.99 11.01
CA HIS A 42 0.56 -0.13 10.39
C HIS A 42 0.52 -1.38 11.30
N TYR A 43 1.55 -1.62 12.10
CA TYR A 43 1.56 -2.77 13.01
C TYR A 43 0.52 -2.60 14.11
N ASN A 44 0.29 -1.38 14.61
CA ASN A 44 -0.84 -1.12 15.51
C ASN A 44 -2.20 -1.40 14.83
N ARG A 45 -2.35 -1.02 13.57
CA ARG A 45 -3.57 -1.30 12.78
C ARG A 45 -3.84 -2.79 12.62
N PHE A 46 -2.81 -3.57 12.31
CA PHE A 46 -2.94 -5.01 12.07
C PHE A 46 -3.05 -5.80 13.36
N TYR A 47 -2.35 -5.35 14.42
CA TYR A 47 -2.49 -5.90 15.76
C TYR A 47 -3.91 -5.70 16.33
N GLU A 48 -4.54 -4.54 16.05
CA GLU A 48 -5.94 -4.30 16.38
C GLU A 48 -6.83 -5.41 15.82
N THR A 49 -6.79 -5.62 14.51
CA THR A 49 -7.63 -6.62 13.84
C THR A 49 -7.25 -8.06 14.20
N TYR A 50 -5.96 -8.36 14.37
CA TYR A 50 -5.49 -9.64 14.91
C TYR A 50 -6.13 -9.93 16.28
N SER A 51 -6.11 -8.95 17.18
CA SER A 51 -6.62 -9.12 18.54
C SER A 51 -8.14 -9.26 18.55
N GLN A 52 -8.85 -8.49 17.72
CA GLN A 52 -10.31 -8.64 17.56
C GLN A 52 -10.67 -10.04 17.05
N LEU A 53 -9.94 -10.57 16.06
CA LEU A 53 -10.14 -11.93 15.54
C LEU A 53 -9.83 -12.99 16.60
N LYS A 54 -8.71 -12.86 17.31
CA LYS A 54 -8.28 -13.80 18.35
C LYS A 54 -9.26 -13.89 19.52
N HIS A 55 -9.84 -12.76 19.92
CA HIS A 55 -10.74 -12.67 21.06
C HIS A 55 -12.23 -12.69 20.68
N LEU A 56 -12.56 -12.77 19.38
CA LEU A 56 -13.92 -12.64 18.85
C LEU A 56 -14.65 -11.39 19.38
N ASN A 57 -13.90 -10.30 19.60
CA ASN A 57 -14.41 -9.04 20.15
C ASN A 57 -14.26 -7.93 19.11
N PHE A 58 -15.26 -7.81 18.24
CA PHE A 58 -15.21 -6.90 17.10
C PHE A 58 -15.53 -5.45 17.49
N SER A 59 -14.73 -4.52 16.96
CA SER A 59 -14.90 -3.08 17.06
C SER A 59 -14.53 -2.44 15.73
N TRP A 60 -15.55 -2.09 14.94
CA TRP A 60 -15.34 -1.54 13.60
C TRP A 60 -14.71 -0.15 13.61
N PHE A 61 -15.15 0.72 14.54
CA PHE A 61 -14.76 2.12 14.59
C PHE A 61 -13.54 2.37 15.47
N GLN A 62 -13.64 2.02 16.76
CA GLN A 62 -12.61 2.37 17.75
C GLN A 62 -11.58 1.25 17.91
N SER A 63 -10.31 1.62 17.96
CA SER A 63 -9.21 0.69 18.24
C SER A 63 -9.14 0.41 19.73
N ILE A 64 -9.41 -0.83 20.16
CA ILE A 64 -9.48 -1.23 21.57
C ILE A 64 -8.27 -2.05 22.04
N TYR A 65 -7.45 -2.54 21.12
CA TYR A 65 -6.23 -3.32 21.39
C TYR A 65 -4.96 -2.60 20.93
N GLY A 66 -4.96 -2.07 19.70
CA GLY A 66 -3.89 -1.28 19.12
C GLY A 66 -3.86 0.16 19.62
N PHE A 67 -2.84 0.90 19.23
CA PHE A 67 -2.64 2.33 19.56
C PHE A 67 -2.72 2.62 21.06
N ASN A 68 -2.06 1.79 21.88
CA ASN A 68 -2.11 1.87 23.35
C ASN A 68 -3.53 1.76 23.92
N GLN A 69 -4.45 1.06 23.25
CA GLN A 69 -5.83 0.86 23.69
C GLN A 69 -6.57 2.19 23.92
N SER A 70 -6.28 3.18 23.07
CA SER A 70 -6.72 4.57 23.28
C SER A 70 -8.13 4.88 22.74
N GLY A 71 -8.80 3.94 22.08
CA GLY A 71 -10.13 4.18 21.48
C GLY A 71 -10.06 4.96 20.17
N ARG A 72 -8.88 5.02 19.56
CA ARG A 72 -8.61 5.81 18.36
C ARG A 72 -9.32 5.24 17.12
N ILE A 73 -9.86 6.10 16.27
CA ILE A 73 -10.52 5.69 15.02
C ILE A 73 -9.51 5.79 13.88
N VAL A 74 -9.01 4.63 13.43
CA VAL A 74 -7.98 4.56 12.38
C VAL A 74 -8.34 3.57 11.29
N ASN A 75 -8.56 2.29 11.63
CA ASN A 75 -8.76 1.25 10.62
C ASN A 75 -9.94 1.51 9.69
N VAL A 76 -11.06 2.04 10.23
CA VAL A 76 -12.24 2.34 9.43
C VAL A 76 -12.00 3.39 8.34
N VAL A 77 -11.02 4.29 8.51
CA VAL A 77 -10.69 5.33 7.52
C VAL A 77 -9.45 5.01 6.68
N TYR A 78 -8.80 3.89 6.96
CA TYR A 78 -7.56 3.46 6.31
C TYR A 78 -7.71 2.13 5.57
N GLY A 79 -8.94 1.74 5.26
CA GLY A 79 -9.25 0.44 4.67
C GLY A 79 -9.28 -0.66 5.73
N PRO A 80 -10.46 -0.92 6.34
CA PRO A 80 -10.59 -1.90 7.40
C PRO A 80 -10.39 -3.32 6.86
N LEU A 81 -10.85 -3.63 5.65
CA LEU A 81 -10.67 -4.96 5.05
C LEU A 81 -9.20 -5.31 4.85
N PHE A 82 -8.39 -4.35 4.40
CA PHE A 82 -6.95 -4.56 4.31
C PHE A 82 -6.30 -4.75 5.68
N ALA A 83 -6.78 -4.07 6.72
CA ALA A 83 -6.31 -4.32 8.08
C ALA A 83 -6.65 -5.75 8.54
N TYR A 84 -7.89 -6.19 8.34
CA TYR A 84 -8.33 -7.56 8.68
C TYR A 84 -7.55 -8.63 7.91
N LEU A 85 -7.26 -8.42 6.62
CA LEU A 85 -6.42 -9.32 5.84
C LEU A 85 -5.03 -9.49 6.47
N ASN A 86 -4.41 -8.40 6.93
CA ASN A 86 -3.12 -8.46 7.62
C ASN A 86 -3.25 -8.98 9.06
N GLY A 87 -4.40 -8.80 9.72
CA GLY A 87 -4.71 -9.46 10.99
C GLY A 87 -4.75 -10.98 10.85
N VAL A 88 -5.35 -11.50 9.77
CA VAL A 88 -5.30 -12.93 9.41
C VAL A 88 -3.87 -13.35 9.09
N LEU A 89 -3.13 -12.55 8.34
CA LEU A 89 -1.72 -12.84 8.05
C LEU A 89 -0.87 -12.92 9.33
N LEU A 90 -1.16 -12.09 10.33
CA LEU A 90 -0.54 -12.16 11.66
C LEU A 90 -0.98 -13.38 12.48
N LEU A 91 -2.20 -13.90 12.30
CA LEU A 91 -2.59 -15.17 12.91
C LEU A 91 -1.75 -16.34 12.37
N LEU A 92 -1.37 -16.27 11.08
CA LEU A 92 -0.53 -17.28 10.42
C LEU A 92 0.97 -17.07 10.71
N ALA A 93 1.41 -15.83 10.89
CA ALA A 93 2.80 -15.48 11.15
C ALA A 93 3.06 -15.38 12.65
N HIS A 94 3.93 -16.20 13.22
CA HIS A 94 4.13 -16.32 14.67
C HIS A 94 4.96 -15.18 15.30
N SER A 95 5.40 -14.20 14.51
CA SER A 95 6.17 -13.04 14.97
C SER A 95 6.11 -11.87 13.97
N TRP A 96 6.46 -10.65 14.40
CA TRP A 96 6.53 -9.49 13.50
C TRP A 96 7.61 -9.65 12.42
N TYR A 97 8.70 -10.36 12.74
CA TYR A 97 9.74 -10.70 11.77
C TYR A 97 9.18 -11.60 10.66
N GLN A 98 8.53 -12.72 11.02
CA GLN A 98 7.91 -13.63 10.05
C GLN A 98 6.85 -12.91 9.21
N TYR A 99 6.01 -12.10 9.84
CA TYR A 99 5.01 -11.28 9.17
C TYR A 99 5.65 -10.36 8.11
N GLN A 100 6.75 -9.70 8.44
CA GLN A 100 7.43 -8.80 7.50
C GLN A 100 7.99 -9.56 6.29
N ILE A 101 8.61 -10.71 6.51
CA ILE A 101 9.14 -11.56 5.42
C ILE A 101 8.00 -12.07 4.53
N ILE A 102 6.94 -12.61 5.12
CA ILE A 102 5.80 -13.16 4.38
C ILE A 102 5.09 -12.05 3.60
N SER A 103 4.74 -10.94 4.25
CA SER A 103 4.04 -9.83 3.59
C SER A 103 4.88 -9.20 2.47
N SER A 104 6.20 -9.06 2.66
CA SER A 104 7.10 -8.56 1.60
C SER A 104 7.19 -9.51 0.41
N THR A 105 7.25 -10.81 0.68
CA THR A 105 7.22 -11.84 -0.36
C THR A 105 5.93 -11.76 -1.18
N ILE A 106 4.77 -11.65 -0.52
CA ILE A 106 3.46 -11.50 -1.20
C ILE A 106 3.45 -10.26 -2.09
N VAL A 107 3.91 -9.11 -1.58
CA VAL A 107 3.92 -7.84 -2.34
C VAL A 107 4.79 -7.94 -3.58
N TYR A 108 6.02 -8.47 -3.45
CA TYR A 108 6.88 -8.65 -4.61
C TYR A 108 6.33 -9.69 -5.60
N LEU A 109 5.73 -10.79 -5.12
CA LEU A 109 5.14 -11.79 -5.99
C LEU A 109 3.99 -11.22 -6.82
N ILE A 110 3.05 -10.51 -6.20
CA ILE A 110 1.91 -9.92 -6.92
C ILE A 110 2.40 -8.89 -7.94
N GLY A 111 3.35 -8.02 -7.57
CA GLY A 111 3.90 -7.01 -8.48
C GLY A 111 4.72 -7.61 -9.63
N GLY A 112 5.58 -8.59 -9.32
CA GLY A 112 6.45 -9.26 -10.30
C GLY A 112 5.66 -10.13 -11.27
N LEU A 113 4.73 -10.94 -10.77
CA LEU A 113 3.84 -11.74 -11.63
C LEU A 113 2.92 -10.85 -12.45
N GLY A 114 2.41 -9.75 -11.88
CA GLY A 114 1.61 -8.77 -12.60
C GLY A 114 2.39 -8.15 -13.77
N MET A 115 3.63 -7.73 -13.53
CA MET A 115 4.49 -7.16 -14.57
C MET A 115 4.86 -8.19 -15.64
N TYR A 116 5.16 -9.42 -15.24
CA TYR A 116 5.41 -10.51 -16.17
C TYR A 116 4.20 -10.78 -17.07
N GLN A 117 3.00 -10.88 -16.49
CA GLN A 117 1.75 -11.09 -17.23
C GLN A 117 1.47 -9.93 -18.20
N LEU A 118 1.67 -8.69 -17.76
CA LEU A 118 1.54 -7.51 -18.61
C LEU A 118 2.44 -7.60 -19.85
N LEU A 119 3.73 -7.86 -19.64
CA LEU A 119 4.70 -7.95 -20.74
C LEU A 119 4.40 -9.13 -21.67
N LYS A 120 3.89 -10.24 -21.13
CA LYS A 120 3.41 -11.38 -21.93
C LYS A 120 2.22 -11.01 -22.82
N ARG A 121 1.26 -10.22 -22.34
CA ARG A 121 0.15 -9.69 -23.17
C ARG A 121 0.63 -8.78 -24.28
N LEU A 122 1.72 -8.04 -24.05
CA LEU A 122 2.39 -7.22 -25.08
C LEU A 122 3.25 -8.05 -26.06
N LYS A 123 3.14 -9.39 -26.01
CA LYS A 123 3.88 -10.35 -26.83
C LYS A 123 5.40 -10.17 -26.70
N ILE A 124 5.88 -9.82 -25.50
CA ILE A 124 7.31 -9.84 -25.16
C ILE A 124 7.74 -11.30 -24.93
N ARG A 125 8.98 -11.65 -25.32
CA ARG A 125 9.53 -13.00 -25.11
C ARG A 125 9.57 -13.33 -23.61
N PRO A 126 9.24 -14.57 -23.19
CA PRO A 126 9.14 -14.93 -21.77
C PRO A 126 10.37 -14.58 -20.92
N ILE A 127 11.58 -14.87 -21.41
CA ILE A 127 12.80 -14.58 -20.64
C ILE A 127 12.99 -13.07 -20.43
N ILE A 128 12.83 -12.26 -21.47
CA ILE A 128 12.93 -10.80 -21.38
C ILE A 128 11.82 -10.25 -20.46
N ALA A 129 10.60 -10.78 -20.57
CA ALA A 129 9.51 -10.41 -19.69
C ALA A 129 9.82 -10.73 -18.21
N ALA A 130 10.41 -11.89 -17.92
CA ALA A 130 10.80 -12.27 -16.57
C ALA A 130 11.93 -11.37 -16.03
N MET A 131 12.92 -11.03 -16.86
CA MET A 131 14.02 -10.13 -16.48
C MET A 131 13.52 -8.70 -16.22
N MET A 132 12.62 -8.19 -17.07
CA MET A 132 12.01 -6.87 -16.88
C MET A 132 11.08 -6.82 -15.67
N ALA A 133 10.35 -7.91 -15.40
CA ALA A 133 9.57 -8.04 -14.18
C ALA A 133 10.48 -8.08 -12.94
N SER A 134 11.63 -8.75 -13.03
CA SER A 134 12.62 -8.80 -11.95
C SER A 134 13.30 -7.43 -11.73
N PHE A 135 13.60 -6.71 -12.81
CA PHE A 135 14.06 -5.32 -12.76
C PHE A 135 13.01 -4.40 -12.12
N TYR A 136 11.72 -4.60 -12.40
CA TYR A 136 10.66 -3.83 -11.77
C TYR A 136 10.64 -3.97 -10.23
N LEU A 137 10.98 -5.15 -9.70
CA LEU A 137 11.08 -5.36 -8.24
C LEU A 137 12.21 -4.57 -7.59
N THR A 138 13.22 -4.14 -8.35
CA THR A 138 14.44 -3.51 -7.86
C THR A 138 14.47 -1.99 -8.08
N VAL A 139 13.32 -1.35 -8.36
CA VAL A 139 13.26 0.10 -8.58
C VAL A 139 12.11 0.79 -7.85
N GLY A 140 12.34 2.06 -7.51
CA GLY A 140 11.31 2.98 -7.03
C GLY A 140 10.62 2.52 -5.75
N TRP A 141 9.30 2.39 -5.82
CA TRP A 141 8.45 2.12 -4.65
C TRP A 141 8.30 0.64 -4.33
N MET A 142 8.63 -0.28 -5.25
CA MET A 142 8.47 -1.73 -5.01
C MET A 142 9.21 -2.19 -3.74
N PRO A 143 10.49 -1.84 -3.51
CA PRO A 143 11.20 -2.24 -2.30
C PRO A 143 10.71 -1.58 -1.00
N ARG A 144 9.86 -0.55 -1.10
CA ARG A 144 9.54 0.30 0.04
C ARG A 144 8.62 -0.38 1.05
N TRP A 145 7.84 -1.37 0.64
CA TRP A 145 7.06 -2.18 1.60
C TRP A 145 7.98 -2.94 2.56
N GLN A 146 8.98 -3.65 2.02
CA GLN A 146 9.96 -4.39 2.82
C GLN A 146 10.74 -3.47 3.76
N ILE A 147 11.22 -2.33 3.24
CA ILE A 147 12.11 -1.43 3.99
C ILE A 147 11.37 -0.56 5.02
N GLY A 148 10.08 -0.29 4.83
CA GLY A 148 9.38 0.56 5.79
C GLY A 148 7.86 0.61 5.72
N ASN A 149 7.25 -0.44 5.21
CA ASN A 149 5.79 -0.66 5.18
C ASN A 149 5.00 0.50 4.57
N ASN A 150 5.58 1.17 3.56
CA ASN A 150 4.90 2.29 2.91
C ASN A 150 3.81 1.77 1.96
N THR A 151 2.59 2.28 2.11
CA THR A 151 1.42 1.87 1.32
C THR A 151 1.49 2.26 -0.16
N THR A 152 2.32 3.23 -0.55
CA THR A 152 2.57 3.55 -1.96
C THR A 152 3.17 2.35 -2.71
N ALA A 153 3.96 1.51 -2.01
CA ALA A 153 4.49 0.26 -2.58
C ALA A 153 3.39 -0.74 -2.94
N LEU A 154 2.29 -0.76 -2.20
CA LEU A 154 1.13 -1.61 -2.50
C LEU A 154 0.35 -1.08 -3.72
N GLY A 155 0.33 0.25 -3.91
CA GLY A 155 -0.13 0.84 -5.17
C GLY A 155 0.77 0.44 -6.34
N ALA A 156 2.10 0.44 -6.15
CA ALA A 156 3.04 -0.03 -7.17
C ALA A 156 2.79 -1.51 -7.52
N MET A 157 2.63 -2.38 -6.54
CA MET A 157 2.29 -3.80 -6.72
C MET A 157 1.07 -3.99 -7.65
N LEU A 158 0.06 -3.12 -7.58
CA LEU A 158 -1.15 -3.20 -8.41
C LEU A 158 -1.03 -2.52 -9.79
N MET A 159 0.00 -1.71 -9.99
CA MET A 159 0.20 -0.91 -11.19
C MET A 159 0.30 -1.72 -12.50
N PRO A 160 0.95 -2.91 -12.55
CA PRO A 160 0.91 -3.73 -13.76
C PRO A 160 -0.49 -4.16 -14.18
N TYR A 161 -1.39 -4.41 -13.22
CA TYR A 161 -2.78 -4.76 -13.50
C TYR A 161 -3.59 -3.57 -14.02
N LEU A 162 -3.31 -2.37 -13.50
CA LEU A 162 -3.85 -1.13 -14.06
C LEU A 162 -3.43 -0.96 -15.53
N LEU A 163 -2.15 -1.13 -15.83
CA LEU A 163 -1.63 -1.00 -17.19
C LEU A 163 -2.23 -2.05 -18.12
N MET A 164 -2.45 -3.29 -17.67
CA MET A 164 -3.15 -4.29 -18.48
C MET A 164 -4.56 -3.83 -18.87
N LEU A 165 -5.34 -3.29 -17.93
CA LEU A 165 -6.67 -2.73 -18.22
C LEU A 165 -6.60 -1.50 -19.11
N THR A 166 -5.59 -0.65 -18.90
CA THR A 166 -5.38 0.56 -19.71
C THR A 166 -5.04 0.19 -21.16
N PHE A 167 -4.20 -0.82 -21.38
CA PHE A 167 -3.90 -1.30 -22.73
C PHE A 167 -5.11 -1.93 -23.40
N GLU A 168 -5.89 -2.75 -22.68
CA GLU A 168 -7.18 -3.26 -23.19
C GLU A 168 -8.09 -2.10 -23.60
N MET A 169 -8.20 -1.07 -22.75
CA MET A 169 -9.04 0.11 -22.98
C MET A 169 -8.68 0.89 -24.24
N ILE A 170 -7.40 1.03 -24.58
CA ILE A 170 -6.98 1.78 -25.77
C ILE A 170 -6.82 0.93 -27.04
N THR A 171 -7.07 -0.39 -26.97
CA THR A 171 -6.89 -1.30 -28.11
C THR A 171 -8.15 -2.07 -28.48
N ASP A 172 -9.04 -2.35 -27.53
CA ASP A 172 -10.28 -3.10 -27.76
C ASP A 172 -11.44 -2.14 -28.02
N ALA A 173 -11.64 -1.80 -29.30
CA ALA A 173 -12.74 -0.93 -29.75
C ALA A 173 -14.14 -1.51 -29.47
N ARG A 174 -14.28 -2.85 -29.35
CA ARG A 174 -15.58 -3.50 -29.10
C ARG A 174 -15.97 -3.40 -27.63
N ARG A 175 -15.01 -3.62 -26.73
CA ARG A 175 -15.24 -3.54 -25.29
C ARG A 175 -14.08 -2.84 -24.56
N PRO A 176 -13.97 -1.50 -24.70
CA PRO A 176 -12.87 -0.77 -24.06
C PRO A 176 -12.88 -0.89 -22.53
N ILE A 177 -14.07 -0.97 -21.91
CA ILE A 177 -14.21 -0.96 -20.45
C ILE A 177 -14.60 -2.36 -19.93
N HIS A 178 -13.60 -3.05 -19.39
CA HIS A 178 -13.79 -4.29 -18.64
C HIS A 178 -14.25 -3.99 -17.20
N TRP A 179 -15.50 -3.54 -17.05
CA TRP A 179 -16.01 -2.94 -15.81
C TRP A 179 -15.79 -3.78 -14.55
N LYS A 180 -15.91 -5.12 -14.63
CA LYS A 180 -15.68 -6.01 -13.47
C LYS A 180 -14.24 -5.97 -12.98
N LYS A 181 -13.27 -6.08 -13.91
CA LYS A 181 -11.85 -6.05 -13.57
C LYS A 181 -11.45 -4.67 -13.05
N LEU A 182 -11.98 -3.62 -13.68
CA LEU A 182 -11.73 -2.23 -13.28
C LEU A 182 -12.29 -1.94 -11.88
N ALA A 183 -13.54 -2.34 -11.62
CA ALA A 183 -14.16 -2.17 -10.31
C ALA A 183 -13.39 -2.90 -9.21
N LEU A 184 -13.00 -4.16 -9.45
CA LEU A 184 -12.21 -4.93 -8.50
C LEU A 184 -10.86 -4.24 -8.21
N LEU A 185 -10.12 -3.84 -9.25
CA LEU A 185 -8.81 -3.20 -9.08
C LEU A 185 -8.93 -1.88 -8.31
N MET A 186 -9.90 -1.03 -8.66
CA MET A 186 -10.09 0.26 -7.99
C MET A 186 -10.56 0.07 -6.55
N SER A 187 -11.46 -0.89 -6.30
CA SER A 187 -11.93 -1.19 -4.93
C SER A 187 -10.80 -1.69 -4.04
N LEU A 188 -9.99 -2.64 -4.52
CA LEU A 188 -8.80 -3.11 -3.81
C LEU A 188 -7.82 -1.98 -3.55
N THR A 189 -7.60 -1.09 -4.53
CA THR A 189 -6.67 0.03 -4.38
C THR A 189 -7.17 1.03 -3.34
N ILE A 190 -8.47 1.33 -3.29
CA ILE A 190 -9.07 2.23 -2.28
C ILE A 190 -8.98 1.61 -0.87
N GLU A 191 -9.29 0.31 -0.74
CA GLU A 191 -9.18 -0.44 0.53
C GLU A 191 -7.73 -0.54 1.02
N ILE A 192 -6.75 -0.47 0.13
CA ILE A 192 -5.33 -0.50 0.51
C ILE A 192 -4.82 0.92 0.80
N HIS A 193 -5.04 1.84 -0.14
CA HIS A 193 -4.49 3.19 -0.13
C HIS A 193 -5.23 4.12 -1.11
N LEU A 194 -6.17 4.91 -0.59
CA LEU A 194 -6.99 5.87 -1.35
C LEU A 194 -6.18 6.76 -2.30
N LEU A 195 -5.05 7.30 -1.85
CA LEU A 195 -4.24 8.18 -2.69
C LEU A 195 -3.66 7.46 -3.92
N SER A 196 -3.31 6.18 -3.81
CA SER A 196 -2.87 5.41 -4.99
C SER A 196 -3.98 5.25 -6.01
N ALA A 197 -5.24 5.10 -5.58
CA ALA A 197 -6.39 5.06 -6.48
C ALA A 197 -6.57 6.39 -7.22
N LEU A 198 -6.36 7.52 -6.54
CA LEU A 198 -6.38 8.85 -7.18
C LEU A 198 -5.25 8.98 -8.22
N LEU A 199 -4.05 8.50 -7.91
CA LEU A 199 -2.93 8.51 -8.87
C LEU A 199 -3.20 7.62 -10.09
N PHE A 200 -3.91 6.49 -9.93
CA PHE A 200 -4.31 5.63 -11.05
C PHE A 200 -5.22 6.37 -12.05
N MET A 201 -6.04 7.32 -11.58
CA MET A 201 -6.88 8.14 -12.45
C MET A 201 -6.09 8.99 -13.44
N LEU A 202 -4.84 9.35 -13.13
CA LEU A 202 -3.96 10.10 -14.04
C LEU A 202 -3.61 9.31 -15.31
N ILE A 203 -3.73 7.98 -15.28
CA ILE A 203 -3.56 7.11 -16.45
C ILE A 203 -4.91 6.71 -17.04
N LEU A 204 -5.89 6.39 -16.19
CA LEU A 204 -7.20 5.94 -16.64
C LEU A 204 -7.97 7.03 -17.38
N ILE A 205 -7.93 8.29 -16.93
CA ILE A 205 -8.71 9.37 -17.57
C ILE A 205 -8.24 9.62 -19.00
N PRO A 206 -6.94 9.86 -19.29
CA PRO A 206 -6.48 10.01 -20.67
C PRO A 206 -6.76 8.79 -21.55
N ALA A 207 -6.61 7.58 -21.01
CA ALA A 207 -6.92 6.35 -21.73
C ALA A 207 -8.41 6.22 -22.04
N TRP A 208 -9.28 6.59 -21.10
CA TRP A 208 -10.73 6.61 -21.27
C TRP A 208 -11.16 7.64 -22.32
N LEU A 209 -10.57 8.85 -22.30
CA LEU A 209 -10.83 9.87 -23.33
C LEU A 209 -10.40 9.40 -24.73
N TYR A 210 -9.29 8.67 -24.84
CA TYR A 210 -8.88 8.06 -26.09
C TYR A 210 -9.83 6.93 -26.52
N ALA A 211 -10.21 6.07 -25.57
CA ALA A 211 -11.14 4.97 -25.81
C ALA A 211 -12.50 5.45 -26.34
N LEU A 212 -13.01 6.59 -25.87
CA LEU A 212 -14.23 7.21 -26.40
C LEU A 212 -14.17 7.50 -27.91
N LYS A 213 -12.96 7.76 -28.44
CA LYS A 213 -12.76 8.03 -29.87
C LYS A 213 -12.80 6.75 -30.71
N ILE A 214 -12.31 5.64 -30.16
CA ILE A 214 -12.19 4.36 -30.90
C ILE A 214 -13.33 3.39 -30.63
N ALA A 215 -14.17 3.63 -29.62
CA ALA A 215 -15.23 2.71 -29.22
C ALA A 215 -16.30 2.55 -30.30
N ASN A 216 -16.66 1.30 -30.61
CA ASN A 216 -17.74 0.99 -31.53
C ASN A 216 -19.11 1.44 -30.99
N SER A 217 -19.31 1.36 -29.67
CA SER A 217 -20.51 1.84 -28.99
C SER A 217 -20.13 2.69 -27.78
N LYS A 218 -20.27 4.01 -27.92
CA LYS A 218 -20.01 4.97 -26.85
C LYS A 218 -20.99 4.77 -25.69
N THR A 219 -22.27 4.51 -25.99
CA THR A 219 -23.29 4.24 -24.97
C THR A 219 -22.94 3.03 -24.11
N GLN A 220 -22.53 1.92 -24.72
CA GLN A 220 -22.11 0.72 -23.98
C GLN A 220 -20.87 1.00 -23.13
N MET A 221 -19.90 1.75 -23.67
CA MET A 221 -18.72 2.17 -22.94
C MET A 221 -19.08 3.02 -21.71
N LEU A 222 -20.00 4.00 -21.85
CA LEU A 222 -20.49 4.81 -20.73
C LEU A 222 -21.21 3.95 -19.69
N LEU A 223 -22.09 3.03 -20.10
CA LEU A 223 -22.79 2.12 -19.20
C LEU A 223 -21.82 1.24 -18.41
N ASP A 224 -20.80 0.68 -19.07
CA ASP A 224 -19.78 -0.12 -18.40
C ASP A 224 -18.89 0.74 -17.48
N THR A 225 -18.65 2.02 -17.83
CA THR A 225 -18.00 2.98 -16.92
C THR A 225 -18.84 3.19 -15.66
N VAL A 226 -20.14 3.45 -15.80
CA VAL A 226 -21.08 3.64 -14.68
C VAL A 226 -21.14 2.41 -13.80
N LYS A 227 -21.23 1.20 -14.38
CA LYS A 227 -21.17 -0.06 -13.63
C LYS A 227 -19.90 -0.18 -12.81
N ALA A 228 -18.74 0.18 -13.38
CA ALA A 228 -17.46 0.12 -12.68
C ALA A 228 -17.43 1.09 -11.48
N VAL A 229 -17.89 2.33 -11.68
CA VAL A 229 -17.96 3.36 -10.63
C VAL A 229 -18.91 2.93 -9.52
N LEU A 230 -20.16 2.59 -9.84
CA LEU A 230 -21.16 2.19 -8.84
C LEU A 230 -20.71 0.97 -8.05
N THR A 231 -20.16 -0.06 -8.71
CA THR A 231 -19.63 -1.24 -8.03
C THR A 231 -18.48 -0.86 -7.09
N THR A 232 -17.57 0.00 -7.53
CA THR A 232 -16.44 0.46 -6.71
C THR A 232 -16.94 1.23 -5.48
N SER A 233 -17.90 2.13 -5.67
CA SER A 233 -18.51 2.91 -4.58
C SER A 233 -19.17 2.01 -3.54
N VAL A 234 -19.93 1.00 -3.95
CA VAL A 234 -20.58 0.06 -3.03
C VAL A 234 -19.55 -0.80 -2.28
N LEU A 235 -18.57 -1.37 -2.99
CA LEU A 235 -17.53 -2.19 -2.37
C LEU A 235 -16.67 -1.40 -1.37
N THR A 236 -16.45 -0.11 -1.61
CA THR A 236 -15.61 0.74 -0.74
C THR A 236 -16.39 1.61 0.23
N ALA A 237 -17.72 1.45 0.29
CA ALA A 237 -18.58 2.24 1.16
C ALA A 237 -18.25 2.03 2.65
N ASN A 238 -17.70 0.87 3.02
CA ASN A 238 -17.28 0.57 4.39
C ASN A 238 -16.14 1.45 4.93
N THR A 239 -15.40 2.16 4.05
CA THR A 239 -14.29 3.04 4.39
C THR A 239 -14.54 4.50 3.98
N LEU A 240 -15.04 4.72 2.76
CA LEU A 240 -15.28 6.08 2.25
C LEU A 240 -16.40 6.80 3.00
N ILE A 241 -17.51 6.11 3.29
CA ILE A 241 -18.64 6.74 3.97
C ILE A 241 -18.31 7.06 5.42
N PRO A 242 -17.67 6.18 6.22
CA PRO A 242 -17.15 6.56 7.53
C PRO A 242 -16.14 7.71 7.49
N LEU A 243 -15.21 7.73 6.52
CA LEU A 243 -14.25 8.82 6.38
C LEU A 243 -14.96 10.17 6.16
N ILE A 244 -15.94 10.22 5.25
CA ILE A 244 -16.74 11.43 5.01
C ILE A 244 -17.51 11.80 6.28
N TYR A 245 -18.22 10.84 6.88
CA TYR A 245 -19.02 11.08 8.09
C TYR A 245 -18.18 11.62 9.25
N LEU A 246 -17.00 11.04 9.51
CA LEU A 246 -16.10 11.49 10.56
C LEU A 246 -15.56 12.89 10.27
N SER A 247 -15.20 13.17 9.02
CA SER A 247 -14.68 14.47 8.58
C SER A 247 -15.73 15.60 8.65
N LEU A 248 -17.01 15.27 8.44
CA LEU A 248 -18.12 16.23 8.56
C LEU A 248 -18.54 16.49 10.00
N THR A 249 -18.31 15.53 10.90
CA THR A 249 -18.82 15.60 12.28
C THR A 249 -17.75 15.95 13.31
N ASN A 250 -16.47 15.84 12.96
CA ASN A 250 -15.33 16.11 13.81
C ASN A 250 -14.30 16.97 13.06
N HIS A 251 -13.55 17.78 13.79
CA HIS A 251 -12.28 18.28 13.27
C HIS A 251 -11.24 17.17 13.43
N LEU A 252 -10.55 16.82 12.34
CA LEU A 252 -9.58 15.74 12.33
C LEU A 252 -8.19 16.31 12.07
N ALA A 253 -7.21 15.83 12.84
CA ALA A 253 -5.81 16.08 12.53
C ALA A 253 -5.47 15.36 11.22
N MET A 254 -5.00 16.13 10.24
CA MET A 254 -4.54 15.58 8.97
C MET A 254 -3.12 15.01 9.13
N PRO A 255 -2.70 14.09 8.24
CA PRO A 255 -1.31 13.67 8.16
C PRO A 255 -0.36 14.87 8.02
N ALA A 256 0.86 14.74 8.52
CA ALA A 256 1.83 15.83 8.52
C ALA A 256 2.10 16.38 7.11
N ASP A 257 2.23 17.71 7.01
CA ASP A 257 2.70 18.37 5.80
C ASP A 257 4.19 18.05 5.60
N PHE A 258 4.58 17.92 4.34
CA PHE A 258 5.95 17.63 3.95
C PHE A 258 6.47 18.69 2.97
N ASP A 259 7.76 18.99 3.10
CA ASP A 259 8.48 19.83 2.15
C ASP A 259 8.53 19.10 0.79
N ILE A 260 7.78 19.61 -0.19
CA ILE A 260 7.69 19.03 -1.54
C ILE A 260 9.10 18.90 -2.16
N VAL A 261 9.92 19.95 -2.09
CA VAL A 261 11.23 20.03 -2.75
C VAL A 261 12.23 19.05 -2.11
N LYS A 262 12.07 18.76 -0.82
CA LYS A 262 12.84 17.70 -0.14
C LYS A 262 12.42 16.28 -0.52
N ASN A 263 11.23 16.11 -1.07
CA ASN A 263 10.67 14.80 -1.41
C ASN A 263 10.47 14.61 -2.92
N THR A 264 11.30 15.26 -3.73
CA THR A 264 11.46 14.96 -5.15
C THR A 264 12.51 13.87 -5.38
N LEU A 265 12.49 13.25 -6.55
CA LEU A 265 13.57 12.37 -7.02
C LEU A 265 14.87 13.19 -7.19
N ARG A 266 15.98 12.67 -6.68
CA ARG A 266 17.32 13.31 -6.71
C ARG A 266 18.35 12.35 -7.29
N LEU A 267 19.44 12.90 -7.81
CA LEU A 267 20.58 12.08 -8.23
C LEU A 267 21.39 11.63 -7.01
N ASP A 268 21.82 10.38 -7.02
CA ASP A 268 22.76 9.80 -6.06
C ASP A 268 23.78 8.95 -6.83
N PRO A 269 25.09 9.01 -6.53
CA PRO A 269 26.08 8.27 -7.29
C PRO A 269 25.92 6.74 -7.22
N LEU A 270 25.45 6.21 -6.09
CA LEU A 270 25.52 4.78 -5.78
C LEU A 270 24.18 4.16 -5.37
N ASN A 271 23.27 4.93 -4.77
CA ASN A 271 22.07 4.41 -4.16
C ASN A 271 20.83 4.65 -5.02
N ASN A 272 20.27 3.57 -5.54
CA ASN A 272 18.93 3.59 -6.12
C ASN A 272 17.90 3.34 -5.02
N THR A 273 17.08 4.34 -4.70
CA THR A 273 16.01 4.23 -3.69
C THR A 273 14.72 4.84 -4.24
N HIS A 274 13.65 4.83 -3.46
CA HIS A 274 12.43 5.53 -3.85
C HIS A 274 12.62 7.05 -4.07
N THR A 275 13.63 7.69 -3.44
CA THR A 275 13.89 9.15 -3.53
C THR A 275 15.14 9.50 -4.32
N THR A 276 15.93 8.50 -4.73
CA THR A 276 17.21 8.71 -5.40
C THR A 276 17.33 7.81 -6.62
N ILE A 277 17.93 8.33 -7.69
CA ILE A 277 18.24 7.59 -8.91
C ILE A 277 19.73 7.70 -9.22
N THR A 278 20.33 6.62 -9.67
CA THR A 278 21.75 6.59 -10.08
C THR A 278 21.95 7.11 -11.49
N VAL A 279 23.14 7.66 -11.78
CA VAL A 279 23.49 8.14 -13.12
C VAL A 279 23.36 7.02 -14.16
N PHE A 280 23.73 5.79 -13.79
CA PHE A 280 23.54 4.60 -14.61
C PHE A 280 22.07 4.40 -14.99
N LEU A 281 21.17 4.34 -13.99
CA LEU A 281 19.75 4.10 -14.25
C LEU A 281 19.13 5.29 -15.02
N LEU A 282 19.51 6.53 -14.70
CA LEU A 282 19.08 7.70 -15.46
C LEU A 282 19.50 7.58 -16.93
N GLY A 283 20.74 7.19 -17.21
CA GLY A 283 21.23 6.96 -18.57
C GLY A 283 20.43 5.89 -19.32
N VAL A 284 20.05 4.80 -18.65
CA VAL A 284 19.16 3.76 -19.22
C VAL A 284 17.79 4.34 -19.58
N LEU A 285 17.21 5.19 -18.72
CA LEU A 285 15.91 5.81 -18.98
C LEU A 285 15.98 6.84 -20.13
N ILE A 286 17.04 7.65 -20.19
CA ILE A 286 17.27 8.59 -21.29
C ILE A 286 17.44 7.83 -22.61
N MET A 287 18.26 6.77 -22.61
CA MET A 287 18.45 5.89 -23.77
C MET A 287 17.11 5.31 -24.23
N GLN A 288 16.24 4.90 -23.31
CA GLN A 288 14.91 4.40 -23.66
C GLN A 288 14.04 5.48 -24.33
N VAL A 289 14.07 6.73 -23.86
CA VAL A 289 13.37 7.84 -24.52
C VAL A 289 13.87 8.02 -25.95
N LEU A 290 15.19 8.02 -26.15
CA LEU A 290 15.80 8.12 -27.48
C LEU A 290 15.38 6.97 -28.39
N LEU A 291 15.44 5.71 -27.91
CA LEU A 291 15.03 4.53 -28.67
C LEU A 291 13.54 4.59 -29.06
N ALA A 292 12.67 5.05 -28.15
CA ALA A 292 11.25 5.19 -28.43
C ALA A 292 10.97 6.26 -29.50
N ILE A 293 11.67 7.40 -29.44
CA ILE A 293 11.61 8.44 -30.47
C ILE A 293 12.12 7.90 -31.80
N LEU A 294 13.28 7.24 -31.84
CA LEU A 294 13.83 6.70 -33.09
C LEU A 294 12.96 5.61 -33.72
N ASN A 295 12.19 4.87 -32.93
CA ASN A 295 11.31 3.80 -33.40
C ASN A 295 9.82 4.19 -33.50
N TRP A 296 9.50 5.48 -33.40
CA TRP A 296 8.13 5.96 -33.27
C TRP A 296 7.18 5.54 -34.40
N ARG A 297 7.68 5.47 -35.64
CA ARG A 297 6.90 5.09 -36.81
C ARG A 297 6.46 3.63 -36.77
N HIS A 298 7.22 2.76 -36.11
CA HIS A 298 6.94 1.32 -36.05
C HIS A 298 6.20 0.89 -34.78
N ASP A 299 6.40 1.59 -33.66
CA ASP A 299 5.79 1.23 -32.38
C ASP A 299 5.28 2.45 -31.61
N ARG A 300 4.12 2.96 -32.01
CA ARG A 300 3.46 4.09 -31.34
C ARG A 300 3.18 3.81 -29.87
N LEU A 301 2.86 2.56 -29.51
CA LEU A 301 2.61 2.18 -28.12
C LEU A 301 3.85 2.35 -27.24
N ASN A 302 5.02 1.97 -27.77
CA ASN A 302 6.30 2.22 -27.10
C ASN A 302 6.54 3.72 -26.89
N LEU A 303 6.33 4.54 -27.92
CA LEU A 303 6.46 5.99 -27.80
C LEU A 303 5.52 6.55 -26.73
N THR A 304 4.22 6.24 -26.79
CA THR A 304 3.23 6.75 -25.84
C THR A 304 3.55 6.35 -24.40
N ALA A 305 3.85 5.06 -24.16
CA ALA A 305 4.21 4.59 -22.83
C ALA A 305 5.49 5.25 -22.31
N THR A 306 6.50 5.39 -23.17
CA THR A 306 7.79 5.99 -22.79
C THR A 306 7.64 7.49 -22.51
N LEU A 307 6.93 8.24 -23.34
CA LEU A 307 6.72 9.68 -23.14
C LEU A 307 5.87 9.94 -21.89
N LEU A 308 4.78 9.20 -21.69
CA LEU A 308 3.96 9.34 -20.48
C LEU A 308 4.76 9.00 -19.22
N GLY A 309 5.56 7.92 -19.27
CA GLY A 309 6.48 7.56 -18.19
C GLY A 309 7.54 8.64 -17.94
N ALA A 310 8.10 9.24 -18.99
CA ALA A 310 9.09 10.31 -18.91
C ALA A 310 8.49 11.61 -18.34
N ILE A 311 7.23 11.94 -18.68
CA ILE A 311 6.51 13.08 -18.10
C ILE A 311 6.35 12.88 -16.59
N PHE A 312 5.84 11.72 -16.15
CA PHE A 312 5.72 11.45 -14.72
C PHE A 312 7.07 11.42 -14.01
N PHE A 313 8.11 10.90 -14.67
CA PHE A 313 9.48 10.95 -14.17
C PHE A 313 9.95 12.38 -13.95
N TRP A 314 9.79 13.25 -14.96
CA TRP A 314 10.20 14.65 -14.90
C TRP A 314 9.48 15.39 -13.78
N ILE A 315 8.14 15.28 -13.71
CA ILE A 315 7.31 15.88 -12.64
C ILE A 315 7.72 15.36 -11.26
N SER A 316 8.12 14.09 -11.14
CA SER A 316 8.59 13.50 -9.87
C SER A 316 9.94 14.06 -9.40
N SER A 317 10.72 14.67 -10.29
CA SER A 317 12.12 15.00 -10.08
C SER A 317 12.35 16.41 -9.55
N ARG A 318 13.56 16.66 -9.04
CA ARG A 318 14.00 18.01 -8.65
C ARG A 318 14.10 18.97 -9.85
N PHE A 319 14.11 18.46 -11.08
CA PHE A 319 14.16 19.28 -12.30
C PHE A 319 12.83 19.97 -12.61
N PHE A 320 11.73 19.53 -12.00
CA PHE A 320 10.44 20.21 -12.11
C PHE A 320 10.38 21.43 -11.19
N CYS A 321 9.64 22.47 -11.60
CA CYS A 321 9.57 23.77 -10.94
C CYS A 321 8.69 23.78 -9.67
N TRP A 322 8.87 22.80 -8.78
CA TRP A 322 8.09 22.65 -7.56
C TRP A 322 8.16 23.87 -6.62
N SER A 323 9.29 24.59 -6.58
CA SER A 323 9.41 25.81 -5.78
C SER A 323 8.41 26.89 -6.19
N ILE A 324 8.24 27.10 -7.50
CA ILE A 324 7.31 28.09 -8.07
C ILE A 324 5.85 27.65 -7.86
N ILE A 325 5.57 26.36 -8.04
CA ILE A 325 4.21 25.84 -7.88
C ILE A 325 3.76 25.96 -6.43
N VAL A 326 4.62 25.63 -5.47
CA VAL A 326 4.26 25.70 -4.05
C VAL A 326 4.11 27.14 -3.57
N SER A 327 4.86 28.09 -4.14
CA SER A 327 4.69 29.51 -3.78
C SER A 327 3.35 30.09 -4.26
N HIS A 328 2.82 29.61 -5.39
CA HIS A 328 1.52 30.09 -5.91
C HIS A 328 0.32 29.22 -5.50
N PHE A 329 0.54 27.92 -5.28
CA PHE A 329 -0.50 26.95 -4.93
C PHE A 329 -0.12 26.07 -3.74
N PRO A 330 -0.11 26.61 -2.50
CA PRO A 330 0.26 25.85 -1.31
C PRO A 330 -0.61 24.59 -1.07
N MET A 331 -1.85 24.57 -1.58
CA MET A 331 -2.74 23.41 -1.51
C MET A 331 -2.15 22.16 -2.20
N VAL A 332 -1.32 22.33 -3.24
CA VAL A 332 -0.70 21.22 -3.96
C VAL A 332 0.20 20.40 -3.03
N SER A 333 0.85 21.04 -2.05
CA SER A 333 1.63 20.37 -1.01
C SER A 333 0.80 19.44 -0.15
N ARG A 334 -0.42 19.85 0.20
CA ARG A 334 -1.31 19.05 1.03
C ARG A 334 -1.88 17.84 0.28
N LEU A 335 -2.17 18.00 -1.02
CA LEU A 335 -2.78 16.96 -1.85
C LEU A 335 -1.76 15.91 -2.33
N LEU A 336 -0.63 16.36 -2.89
CA LEU A 336 0.37 15.45 -3.45
C LEU A 336 1.30 14.87 -2.38
N GLN A 337 1.63 15.68 -1.36
CA GLN A 337 2.61 15.48 -0.28
C GLN A 337 4.05 15.23 -0.77
N PHE A 338 4.24 14.28 -1.68
CA PHE A 338 5.55 13.89 -2.22
C PHE A 338 5.46 13.69 -3.74
N PRO A 339 6.08 14.56 -4.56
CA PRO A 339 6.13 14.39 -6.01
C PRO A 339 6.67 13.03 -6.43
N VAL A 340 7.64 12.51 -5.69
CA VAL A 340 8.26 11.22 -6.00
C VAL A 340 7.30 10.03 -5.97
N ARG A 341 6.09 10.17 -5.41
CA ARG A 341 5.03 9.15 -5.52
C ARG A 341 4.65 8.87 -6.98
N LEU A 342 4.75 9.85 -7.88
CA LEU A 342 4.47 9.68 -9.30
C LEU A 342 5.45 8.71 -9.98
N MET A 343 6.59 8.39 -9.36
CA MET A 343 7.49 7.32 -9.82
C MET A 343 6.83 5.93 -9.81
N MET A 344 5.79 5.75 -9.00
CA MET A 344 4.94 4.55 -9.04
C MET A 344 4.30 4.37 -10.43
N LEU A 345 3.98 5.46 -11.11
CA LEU A 345 3.42 5.48 -12.47
C LEU A 345 4.54 5.43 -13.52
N ALA A 346 5.61 6.19 -13.31
CA ALA A 346 6.69 6.37 -14.28
C ALA A 346 7.45 5.06 -14.58
N TYR A 347 7.94 4.36 -13.55
CA TYR A 347 8.78 3.17 -13.74
C TYR A 347 8.11 2.06 -14.55
N PRO A 348 6.89 1.59 -14.24
CA PRO A 348 6.28 0.50 -14.99
C PRO A 348 6.00 0.89 -16.45
N LEU A 349 5.64 2.15 -16.73
CA LEU A 349 5.49 2.66 -18.11
C LEU A 349 6.82 2.65 -18.88
N LEU A 350 7.90 3.14 -18.26
CA LEU A 350 9.23 3.17 -18.86
C LEU A 350 9.79 1.74 -19.07
N ILE A 351 9.53 0.80 -18.16
CA ILE A 351 9.93 -0.60 -18.32
C ILE A 351 9.13 -1.27 -19.44
N VAL A 352 7.83 -0.97 -19.58
CA VAL A 352 7.05 -1.42 -20.75
C VAL A 352 7.68 -0.91 -22.04
N GLY A 353 8.01 0.38 -22.10
CA GLY A 353 8.71 0.96 -23.25
C GLY A 353 10.01 0.23 -23.56
N LEU A 354 10.86 0.05 -22.54
CA LEU A 354 12.16 -0.62 -22.65
C LEU A 354 12.02 -2.05 -23.19
N ALA A 355 11.08 -2.83 -22.64
CA ALA A 355 10.80 -4.18 -23.11
C ALA A 355 10.38 -4.22 -24.59
N ARG A 356 9.60 -3.23 -25.04
CA ARG A 356 9.17 -3.12 -26.44
C ARG A 356 10.29 -2.69 -27.37
N SER A 357 11.15 -1.77 -26.94
CA SER A 357 12.38 -1.41 -27.67
C SER A 357 13.23 -2.66 -27.92
N PHE A 358 13.49 -3.48 -26.88
CA PHE A 358 14.25 -4.73 -27.05
C PHE A 358 13.59 -5.72 -28.02
N LYS A 359 12.25 -5.84 -27.98
CA LYS A 359 11.52 -6.67 -28.94
C LYS A 359 11.69 -6.16 -30.38
N SER A 360 11.64 -4.85 -30.59
CA SER A 360 11.82 -4.26 -31.91
C SER A 360 13.24 -4.41 -32.43
N LEU A 361 14.26 -4.19 -31.58
CA LEU A 361 15.67 -4.38 -31.97
C LEU A 361 15.98 -5.83 -32.32
N SER A 362 15.37 -6.78 -31.60
CA SER A 362 15.49 -8.21 -31.85
C SER A 362 14.87 -8.68 -33.17
N SER A 363 13.90 -7.95 -33.74
CA SER A 363 13.14 -8.40 -34.91
C SER A 363 13.62 -7.82 -36.24
N ARG A 364 14.59 -6.89 -36.23
CA ARG A 364 15.14 -6.31 -37.46
C ARG A 364 16.18 -7.25 -38.10
N PRO A 365 16.02 -7.65 -39.38
CA PRO A 365 17.02 -8.42 -40.09
C PRO A 365 18.21 -7.52 -40.43
N ILE A 366 19.32 -7.65 -39.70
CA ILE A 366 20.56 -6.93 -39.99
C ILE A 366 21.52 -7.94 -40.63
N LYS A 367 21.80 -7.76 -41.93
CA LYS A 367 22.49 -8.71 -42.82
C LYS A 367 23.97 -9.00 -42.48
N LYS A 368 24.60 -8.28 -41.54
CA LYS A 368 25.98 -8.51 -41.12
C LYS A 368 26.11 -8.28 -39.61
N ARG A 369 26.26 -9.34 -38.81
CA ARG A 369 26.64 -9.19 -37.40
C ARG A 369 27.44 -10.39 -36.91
N PHE A 370 28.59 -10.12 -36.29
CA PHE A 370 29.40 -11.09 -35.54
C PHE A 370 28.67 -11.67 -34.30
N PHE A 371 27.62 -11.01 -33.81
CA PHE A 371 26.83 -11.44 -32.64
C PHE A 371 25.33 -11.42 -32.89
N ASN A 372 24.62 -12.43 -32.37
CA ASN A 372 23.16 -12.52 -32.44
C ASN A 372 22.52 -11.37 -31.61
N PRO A 373 21.69 -10.48 -32.22
CA PRO A 373 21.08 -9.34 -31.54
C PRO A 373 20.20 -9.74 -30.34
N HIS A 374 19.73 -10.99 -30.30
CA HIS A 374 19.00 -11.51 -29.15
C HIS A 374 19.87 -11.70 -27.91
N TRP A 375 21.08 -12.23 -28.05
CA TRP A 375 22.00 -12.45 -26.93
C TRP A 375 22.52 -11.12 -26.39
N LEU A 376 22.76 -10.14 -27.26
CA LEU A 376 23.09 -8.77 -26.85
C LEU A 376 21.97 -8.14 -26.02
N GLY A 377 20.71 -8.26 -26.48
CA GLY A 377 19.56 -7.74 -25.72
C GLY A 377 19.42 -8.38 -24.35
N ILE A 378 19.59 -9.71 -24.25
CA ILE A 378 19.59 -10.41 -22.96
C ILE A 378 20.75 -9.89 -22.09
N GLY A 379 21.97 -9.78 -22.61
CA GLY A 379 23.12 -9.27 -21.88
C GLY A 379 22.89 -7.87 -21.29
N VAL A 380 22.37 -6.94 -22.08
CA VAL A 380 22.07 -5.57 -21.62
C VAL A 380 21.02 -5.57 -20.50
N VAL A 381 19.92 -6.30 -20.67
CA VAL A 381 18.87 -6.38 -19.64
C VAL A 381 19.40 -7.04 -18.36
N SER A 382 20.25 -8.06 -18.49
CA SER A 382 20.91 -8.71 -17.35
C SER A 382 21.76 -7.72 -16.57
N VAL A 383 22.57 -6.90 -17.25
CA VAL A 383 23.41 -5.87 -16.60
C VAL A 383 22.54 -4.84 -15.88
N ILE A 384 21.49 -4.33 -16.54
CA ILE A 384 20.55 -3.38 -15.91
C ILE A 384 19.95 -3.98 -14.63
N TRP A 385 19.43 -5.21 -14.72
CA TRP A 385 18.83 -5.91 -13.59
C TRP A 385 19.84 -6.16 -12.46
N LEU A 386 21.02 -6.69 -12.76
CA LEU A 386 22.06 -6.99 -11.78
C LEU A 386 22.57 -5.75 -11.05
N VAL A 387 22.80 -4.65 -11.79
CA VAL A 387 23.24 -3.38 -11.17
C VAL A 387 22.15 -2.83 -10.25
N CYS A 388 20.88 -2.80 -10.69
CA CYS A 388 19.79 -2.31 -9.84
C CYS A 388 19.53 -3.22 -8.64
N LEU A 389 19.65 -4.54 -8.82
CA LEU A 389 19.54 -5.53 -7.75
C LEU A 389 20.66 -5.35 -6.73
N ALA A 390 21.90 -5.16 -7.17
CA ALA A 390 23.03 -4.90 -6.27
C ALA A 390 22.82 -3.62 -5.47
N GLN A 391 22.44 -2.51 -6.12
CA GLN A 391 22.21 -1.22 -5.46
C GLN A 391 21.10 -1.30 -4.40
N VAL A 392 19.93 -1.84 -4.77
CA VAL A 392 18.80 -1.97 -3.83
C VAL A 392 19.08 -3.03 -2.77
N GLY A 393 19.64 -4.17 -3.16
CA GLY A 393 20.00 -5.27 -2.26
C GLY A 393 20.99 -4.82 -1.19
N LEU A 394 22.06 -4.10 -1.56
CA LEU A 394 22.99 -3.49 -0.60
C LEU A 394 22.27 -2.51 0.35
N SER A 395 21.39 -1.66 -0.20
CA SER A 395 20.62 -0.70 0.59
C SER A 395 19.68 -1.37 1.60
N ILE A 396 19.06 -2.49 1.23
CA ILE A 396 18.22 -3.31 2.12
C ILE A 396 19.11 -4.00 3.16
N ASN A 397 20.18 -4.65 2.73
CA ASN A 397 21.10 -5.38 3.60
C ASN A 397 21.67 -4.49 4.70
N GLN A 398 22.12 -3.28 4.36
CA GLN A 398 22.59 -2.28 5.34
C GLN A 398 21.52 -1.96 6.40
N LYS A 399 20.26 -1.83 6.00
CA LYS A 399 19.15 -1.57 6.92
C LYS A 399 18.77 -2.80 7.73
N ALA A 400 18.92 -3.99 7.17
CA ALA A 400 18.72 -5.25 7.87
C ALA A 400 19.81 -5.49 8.92
N GLN A 401 21.06 -5.11 8.67
CA GLN A 401 22.13 -5.18 9.68
C GLN A 401 21.80 -4.31 10.90
N ILE A 402 21.33 -3.09 10.67
CA ILE A 402 20.94 -2.15 11.75
C ILE A 402 19.60 -2.54 12.39
N GLY A 403 18.68 -3.13 11.62
CA GLY A 403 17.31 -3.43 12.02
C GLY A 403 16.35 -2.22 11.99
N PHE A 404 16.87 -1.03 11.66
CA PHE A 404 16.11 0.23 11.63
C PHE A 404 16.47 1.06 10.40
N MET A 405 15.49 1.80 9.89
CA MET A 405 15.78 2.93 9.02
C MET A 405 16.43 4.09 9.80
N PRO A 406 17.44 4.79 9.25
CA PRO A 406 18.08 5.91 9.94
C PRO A 406 17.12 7.00 10.45
N ARG A 407 16.09 7.33 9.66
CA ARG A 407 15.06 8.32 10.05
C ARG A 407 14.21 7.90 11.24
N VAL A 408 14.09 6.60 11.53
CA VAL A 408 13.35 6.12 12.70
C VAL A 408 14.14 6.40 13.98
N LEU A 409 15.47 6.24 13.91
CA LEU A 409 16.37 6.45 15.04
C LEU A 409 16.48 7.93 15.45
N THR A 410 16.21 8.86 14.54
CA THR A 410 16.30 10.32 14.79
C THR A 410 14.93 11.01 14.85
N SER A 411 13.84 10.24 14.77
CA SER A 411 12.48 10.79 14.74
C SER A 411 12.07 11.36 16.10
N LYS A 412 11.58 12.60 16.11
CA LYS A 412 11.00 13.24 17.33
C LYS A 412 9.65 12.65 17.74
N THR A 413 8.98 11.93 16.83
CA THR A 413 7.66 11.32 17.06
C THR A 413 7.74 9.82 17.30
N THR A 414 8.93 9.23 17.27
CA THR A 414 9.12 7.80 17.58
C THR A 414 9.86 7.68 18.91
N SER A 415 9.32 6.87 19.82
CA SER A 415 9.98 6.50 21.07
C SER A 415 10.47 5.05 20.98
N ILE A 416 11.75 4.84 21.28
CA ILE A 416 12.41 3.53 21.29
C ILE A 416 12.90 3.25 22.70
N GLY A 417 12.19 2.40 23.44
CA GLY A 417 12.44 2.17 24.86
C GLY A 417 12.38 3.47 25.65
N LYS A 418 13.32 3.67 26.58
CA LYS A 418 13.38 4.90 27.40
C LYS A 418 14.17 6.01 26.73
N ASN A 419 15.38 5.69 26.24
CA ASN A 419 16.36 6.69 25.82
C ASN A 419 16.90 6.42 24.40
N ASN A 420 16.29 5.49 23.64
CA ASN A 420 16.81 5.04 22.35
C ASN A 420 18.29 4.59 22.43
N SER A 421 18.64 3.93 23.53
CA SER A 421 19.96 3.34 23.74
C SER A 421 20.17 2.12 22.85
N GLN A 422 21.42 1.68 22.70
CA GLN A 422 21.71 0.42 21.98
C GLN A 422 20.97 -0.77 22.58
N LYS A 423 20.85 -0.83 23.92
CA LYS A 423 20.08 -1.85 24.64
C LYS A 423 18.59 -1.78 24.30
N ASP A 424 18.00 -0.59 24.23
CA ASP A 424 16.59 -0.42 23.84
C ASP A 424 16.35 -0.94 22.42
N ARG A 425 17.24 -0.60 21.49
CA ARG A 425 17.16 -1.06 20.10
C ARG A 425 17.24 -2.58 20.00
N GLN A 426 18.17 -3.20 20.72
CA GLN A 426 18.30 -4.67 20.78
C GLN A 426 17.05 -5.32 21.38
N ASN A 427 16.45 -4.73 22.42
CA ASN A 427 15.21 -5.25 23.01
C ASN A 427 14.06 -5.21 22.01
N VAL A 428 13.93 -4.13 21.24
CA VAL A 428 12.90 -4.02 20.19
C VAL A 428 13.10 -5.08 19.10
N LEU A 429 14.34 -5.31 18.65
CA LEU A 429 14.64 -6.35 17.66
C LEU A 429 14.35 -7.76 18.21
N LYS A 430 14.68 -8.04 19.47
CA LYS A 430 14.29 -9.28 20.15
C LYS A 430 12.76 -9.42 20.22
N ALA A 431 12.05 -8.34 20.53
CA ALA A 431 10.60 -8.33 20.60
C ALA A 431 9.93 -8.64 19.26
N MET A 432 10.58 -8.35 18.12
CA MET A 432 10.06 -8.72 16.80
C MET A 432 9.95 -10.24 16.58
N HIS A 433 10.69 -11.04 17.34
CA HIS A 433 10.67 -12.51 17.26
C HIS A 433 9.69 -13.15 18.25
N THR A 434 9.11 -12.37 19.15
CA THR A 434 8.17 -12.88 20.15
C THR A 434 6.78 -13.06 19.54
N SER A 435 6.07 -14.09 19.99
CA SER A 435 4.66 -14.32 19.64
C SER A 435 3.70 -13.36 20.36
N ASN A 436 4.18 -12.67 21.41
CA ASN A 436 3.46 -11.57 22.03
C ASN A 436 3.74 -10.27 21.26
N TYR A 437 2.96 -10.03 20.20
CA TYR A 437 3.07 -8.85 19.35
C TYR A 437 2.98 -7.52 20.11
N GLN A 438 2.28 -7.49 21.25
CA GLN A 438 2.13 -6.28 22.06
C GLN A 438 3.47 -5.83 22.68
N THR A 439 4.37 -6.77 22.98
CA THR A 439 5.69 -6.47 23.55
C THR A 439 6.47 -5.53 22.64
N PHE A 440 6.48 -5.81 21.33
CA PHE A 440 7.10 -4.93 20.33
C PHE A 440 6.46 -3.54 20.32
N LEU A 441 5.13 -3.47 20.29
CA LEU A 441 4.39 -2.21 20.21
C LEU A 441 4.48 -1.35 21.48
N LYS A 442 4.75 -1.96 22.64
CA LYS A 442 5.01 -1.26 23.90
C LYS A 442 6.43 -0.69 23.96
N GLN A 443 7.42 -1.38 23.39
CA GLN A 443 8.81 -0.93 23.38
C GLN A 443 9.10 0.08 22.27
N LEU A 444 8.30 0.07 21.20
CA LEU A 444 8.43 0.98 20.06
C LEU A 444 7.10 1.68 19.79
N GLN A 445 7.01 2.94 20.17
CA GLN A 445 5.79 3.74 20.06
C GLN A 445 5.96 4.89 19.08
N LYS A 446 4.88 5.24 18.37
CA LYS A 446 4.87 6.37 17.42
C LYS A 446 3.71 7.31 17.72
N ARG A 447 4.03 8.59 17.91
CA ARG A 447 3.11 9.70 18.16
C ARG A 447 2.62 10.27 16.83
N VAL A 448 1.80 9.50 16.12
CA VAL A 448 1.21 9.93 14.83
C VAL A 448 -0.15 10.56 15.09
N PRO A 449 -0.49 11.73 14.54
CA PRO A 449 -1.76 12.40 14.82
C PRO A 449 -2.91 12.01 13.88
N ASP A 450 -2.64 11.26 12.82
CA ASP A 450 -3.57 10.94 11.72
C ASP A 450 -5.00 10.60 12.20
N TYR A 451 -5.97 11.41 11.78
CA TYR A 451 -7.40 11.28 12.06
C TYR A 451 -7.79 11.35 13.55
N LEU A 452 -6.92 11.87 14.43
CA LEU A 452 -7.33 12.21 15.80
C LEU A 452 -8.37 13.33 15.77
N ALA A 453 -9.43 13.20 16.57
CA ALA A 453 -10.35 14.30 16.80
C ALA A 453 -9.64 15.44 17.53
N THR A 454 -9.69 16.63 16.95
CA THR A 454 -9.06 17.83 17.51
C THR A 454 -10.09 18.80 18.05
N ALA A 455 -9.69 19.55 19.08
CA ALA A 455 -10.55 20.58 19.67
C ALA A 455 -10.81 21.77 18.72
N LYS A 456 -9.96 21.96 17.71
CA LYS A 456 -10.03 23.05 16.71
C LYS A 456 -9.75 22.48 15.32
N ALA A 457 -10.24 23.16 14.28
CA ALA A 457 -9.87 22.86 12.89
C ALA A 457 -8.41 23.25 12.60
N ASN A 458 -7.80 22.65 11.57
CA ASN A 458 -6.48 23.00 11.03
C ASN A 458 -5.35 23.00 12.06
N VAL A 459 -5.38 22.08 13.03
CA VAL A 459 -4.29 21.90 13.99
C VAL A 459 -3.07 21.33 13.28
N ASP A 460 -1.90 21.91 13.54
CA ASP A 460 -0.63 21.41 13.03
C ASP A 460 -0.38 19.96 13.47
N ALA A 461 0.10 19.13 12.56
CA ALA A 461 0.29 17.71 12.80
C ALA A 461 1.32 17.44 13.91
N MET A 462 2.40 18.22 14.00
CA MET A 462 3.40 18.06 15.05
C MET A 462 2.83 18.47 16.41
N GLN A 463 2.05 19.55 16.47
CA GLN A 463 1.35 19.96 17.69
C GLN A 463 0.36 18.89 18.18
N ALA A 464 -0.42 18.31 17.25
CA ALA A 464 -1.31 17.19 17.56
C ALA A 464 -0.52 15.95 18.02
N ALA A 465 0.61 15.64 17.38
CA ALA A 465 1.49 14.53 17.75
C ALA A 465 2.03 14.69 19.18
N TYR A 466 2.51 15.88 19.54
CA TYR A 466 2.97 16.17 20.91
C TYR A 466 1.85 16.06 21.92
N SER A 467 0.66 16.59 21.63
CA SER A 467 -0.48 16.49 22.54
C SER A 467 -0.94 15.03 22.72
N TYR A 468 -0.92 14.22 21.67
CA TYR A 468 -1.20 12.79 21.75
C TYR A 468 -0.13 12.03 22.52
N GLY A 469 1.14 12.39 22.35
CA GLY A 469 2.25 11.94 23.18
C GLY A 469 1.95 12.14 24.66
N ALA A 470 1.77 13.41 25.06
CA ALA A 470 1.57 13.79 26.45
C ALA A 470 0.30 13.22 27.09
N SER A 471 -0.81 13.14 26.33
CA SER A 471 -2.12 12.76 26.89
C SER A 471 -2.47 11.27 26.78
N VAL A 472 -1.73 10.49 25.99
CA VAL A 472 -2.06 9.07 25.75
C VAL A 472 -0.82 8.19 25.81
N VAL A 473 0.21 8.49 25.02
CA VAL A 473 1.35 7.57 24.81
C VAL A 473 2.31 7.57 25.99
N ASP A 474 2.67 8.77 26.46
CA ASP A 474 3.69 8.99 27.48
C ASP A 474 3.09 9.01 28.89
N GLN A 475 1.77 8.90 29.01
CA GLN A 475 1.07 8.98 30.29
C GLN A 475 1.36 7.74 31.14
N LYS A 476 2.27 7.88 32.10
CA LYS A 476 2.58 6.87 33.14
C LYS A 476 1.49 6.83 34.22
N SER A 477 0.24 6.66 33.83
CA SER A 477 -0.88 6.58 34.78
C SER A 477 -1.00 5.17 35.38
N SER A 478 -1.45 5.08 36.62
CA SER A 478 -1.89 3.83 37.25
C SER A 478 -3.20 3.27 36.64
N ILE A 479 -3.72 3.92 35.58
CA ILE A 479 -4.96 3.55 34.93
C ILE A 479 -4.74 2.28 34.11
N LYS A 480 -5.39 1.19 34.52
CA LYS A 480 -5.44 -0.05 33.75
C LYS A 480 -6.51 0.09 32.67
N ILE A 481 -6.17 -0.27 31.44
CA ILE A 481 -7.09 -0.25 30.29
C ILE A 481 -7.27 -1.68 29.79
N GLN A 482 -8.53 -2.08 29.58
CA GLN A 482 -8.87 -3.38 29.04
C GLN A 482 -9.98 -3.26 27.99
N ALA A 483 -9.85 -4.04 26.91
CA ALA A 483 -10.94 -4.25 25.97
C ALA A 483 -12.01 -5.13 26.65
N VAL A 484 -13.28 -4.77 26.51
CA VAL A 484 -14.42 -5.54 26.99
C VAL A 484 -15.44 -5.74 25.86
N SER A 485 -16.46 -6.56 26.11
CA SER A 485 -17.47 -6.92 25.12
C SER A 485 -18.15 -5.73 24.45
N HIS A 486 -18.61 -5.97 23.21
CA HIS A 486 -19.23 -4.99 22.32
C HIS A 486 -18.28 -3.85 21.93
N GLY A 487 -17.00 -4.19 21.75
CA GLY A 487 -16.00 -3.27 21.27
C GLY A 487 -15.78 -2.07 22.19
N ARG A 488 -15.94 -2.21 23.51
CA ARG A 488 -15.78 -1.13 24.49
C ARG A 488 -14.41 -1.18 25.17
N LEU A 489 -14.00 -0.04 25.73
CA LEU A 489 -12.82 0.05 26.60
C LEU A 489 -13.26 0.31 28.03
N LYS A 490 -12.76 -0.49 28.98
CA LYS A 490 -12.90 -0.27 30.41
C LYS A 490 -11.58 0.23 30.97
N LEU A 491 -11.63 1.34 31.69
CA LEU A 491 -10.52 1.93 32.42
C LEU A 491 -10.79 1.80 33.90
N THR A 492 -9.78 1.43 34.69
CA THR A 492 -9.89 1.31 36.15
C THR A 492 -8.67 1.91 36.83
N TRP A 493 -8.88 2.72 37.86
CA TRP A 493 -7.80 3.29 38.66
C TRP A 493 -8.25 3.53 40.10
N GLN A 494 -7.27 3.61 41.00
CA GLN A 494 -7.47 3.99 42.39
C GLN A 494 -7.07 5.45 42.59
N ALA A 495 -7.78 6.15 43.46
CA ALA A 495 -7.53 7.55 43.76
C ALA A 495 -7.71 7.82 45.25
N ASP A 496 -6.82 8.59 45.87
CA ASP A 496 -6.92 8.92 47.30
C ASP A 496 -7.80 10.14 47.55
N LYS A 497 -7.93 11.01 46.53
CA LYS A 497 -8.67 12.27 46.64
C LYS A 497 -9.45 12.58 45.38
N SER A 498 -10.51 13.36 45.57
CA SER A 498 -11.28 13.95 44.47
C SER A 498 -10.47 15.03 43.78
N CYS A 499 -10.09 14.80 42.53
CA CYS A 499 -9.40 15.80 41.70
C CYS A 499 -9.62 15.54 40.21
N ARG A 500 -9.17 16.48 39.37
CA ARG A 500 -9.24 16.33 37.93
C ARG A 500 -8.10 15.44 37.44
N ILE A 501 -8.44 14.37 36.73
CA ILE A 501 -7.48 13.49 36.06
C ILE A 501 -7.79 13.44 34.56
N GLN A 502 -6.75 13.38 33.75
CA GLN A 502 -6.87 13.13 32.31
C GLN A 502 -6.80 11.63 32.04
N LEU A 503 -7.74 11.09 31.26
CA LEU A 503 -7.73 9.68 30.89
C LEU A 503 -6.93 9.49 29.58
N PRO A 504 -6.08 8.45 29.47
CA PRO A 504 -5.25 8.13 28.30
C PRO A 504 -6.05 7.52 27.14
N ILE A 505 -7.15 8.16 26.77
CA ILE A 505 -8.05 7.75 25.68
C ILE A 505 -8.40 8.96 24.83
N VAL A 506 -8.86 8.71 23.61
CA VAL A 506 -9.28 9.72 22.64
C VAL A 506 -10.79 9.65 22.49
N THR A 507 -11.45 10.82 22.49
CA THR A 507 -12.90 10.93 22.29
C THR A 507 -13.24 11.69 21.01
N TYR A 508 -14.24 11.18 20.29
CA TYR A 508 -14.86 11.79 19.12
C TYR A 508 -16.24 12.32 19.52
N ARG A 509 -16.89 13.09 18.64
CA ARG A 509 -18.25 13.58 18.87
C ARG A 509 -19.25 12.46 19.19
N GLN A 510 -19.08 11.30 18.57
CA GLN A 510 -19.91 10.11 18.75
C GLN A 510 -19.46 9.22 19.94
N SER A 511 -18.39 9.58 20.65
CA SER A 511 -17.94 8.81 21.81
C SER A 511 -18.90 8.97 22.98
N ARG A 512 -19.25 7.86 23.61
CA ARG A 512 -19.99 7.81 24.88
C ARG A 512 -19.03 7.40 25.99
N LEU A 513 -18.86 8.28 26.96
CA LEU A 513 -18.02 8.08 28.14
C LEU A 513 -18.92 7.96 29.38
N ILE A 514 -18.82 6.83 30.08
CA ILE A 514 -19.52 6.60 31.35
C ILE A 514 -18.47 6.50 32.43
N VAL A 515 -18.52 7.35 33.46
CA VAL A 515 -17.57 7.35 34.58
C VAL A 515 -18.34 7.12 35.87
N ASN A 516 -17.95 6.09 36.63
CA ASN A 516 -18.59 5.71 37.89
C ASN A 516 -20.13 5.61 37.75
N GLY A 517 -20.59 4.94 36.69
CA GLY A 517 -22.01 4.75 36.37
C GLY A 517 -22.71 5.96 35.72
N LYS A 518 -22.11 7.15 35.73
CA LYS A 518 -22.71 8.37 35.16
C LYS A 518 -22.22 8.64 33.75
N LYS A 519 -23.16 8.79 32.82
CA LYS A 519 -22.88 9.18 31.43
C LYS A 519 -22.45 10.65 31.40
N LEU A 520 -21.22 10.91 30.95
CA LEU A 520 -20.71 12.27 30.81
C LEU A 520 -21.08 12.84 29.44
N THR A 521 -21.85 13.93 29.44
CA THR A 521 -22.25 14.66 28.22
C THR A 521 -21.33 15.84 27.92
N ARG A 522 -20.74 16.45 28.95
CA ARG A 522 -19.79 17.57 28.86
C ARG A 522 -18.57 17.29 29.73
N PHE A 523 -17.39 17.48 29.16
CA PHE A 523 -16.11 17.34 29.86
C PHE A 523 -15.03 18.12 29.12
N LYS A 524 -14.01 18.59 29.86
CA LYS A 524 -12.83 19.24 29.26
C LYS A 524 -12.03 18.20 28.47
N ARG A 525 -11.45 18.61 27.35
CA ARG A 525 -10.64 17.75 26.47
C ARG A 525 -9.28 18.38 26.22
N SER A 526 -8.25 17.56 25.97
CA SER A 526 -7.00 18.02 25.36
C SER A 526 -7.23 18.48 23.93
N LEU A 527 -6.17 19.02 23.32
CA LEU A 527 -6.14 19.36 21.90
C LEU A 527 -6.53 18.17 21.00
N VAL A 528 -6.20 16.93 21.41
CA VAL A 528 -6.49 15.70 20.67
C VAL A 528 -7.62 14.87 21.30
N GLY A 529 -8.56 15.54 21.97
CA GLY A 529 -9.79 14.89 22.40
C GLY A 529 -9.67 13.97 23.62
N SER A 530 -8.56 14.01 24.37
CA SER A 530 -8.42 13.22 25.60
C SER A 530 -9.21 13.84 26.76
N PRO A 531 -10.14 13.10 27.40
CA PRO A 531 -11.07 13.66 28.36
C PRO A 531 -10.43 13.87 29.75
N THR A 532 -10.76 14.99 30.38
CA THR A 532 -10.49 15.24 31.79
C THR A 532 -11.77 15.00 32.60
N VAL A 533 -11.68 14.14 33.60
CA VAL A 533 -12.80 13.73 34.46
C VAL A 533 -12.46 14.03 35.92
N ILE A 534 -13.49 14.12 36.77
CA ILE A 534 -13.32 14.23 38.22
C ILE A 534 -13.32 12.81 38.77
N GLN A 535 -12.18 12.37 39.31
CA GLN A 535 -12.10 11.10 40.02
C GLN A 535 -12.67 11.24 41.44
N GLN A 536 -13.13 10.15 42.03
CA GLN A 536 -13.58 10.09 43.41
C GLN A 536 -12.57 9.31 44.26
N PRO A 537 -12.50 9.53 45.59
CA PRO A 537 -11.73 8.64 46.45
C PRO A 537 -12.15 7.17 46.29
N GLY A 538 -11.19 6.26 46.28
CA GLY A 538 -11.38 4.83 46.05
C GLY A 538 -11.34 4.43 44.57
N GLN A 539 -12.07 3.35 44.25
CA GLN A 539 -12.00 2.73 42.93
C GLN A 539 -12.85 3.48 41.91
N ASN A 540 -12.20 3.95 40.86
CA ASN A 540 -12.86 4.61 39.74
C ASN A 540 -12.91 3.68 38.53
N THR A 541 -13.99 3.79 37.78
CA THR A 541 -14.19 3.05 36.53
C THR A 541 -14.70 3.98 35.44
N ALA A 542 -14.18 3.83 34.23
CA ALA A 542 -14.71 4.50 33.05
C ALA A 542 -14.92 3.52 31.90
N TYR A 543 -15.98 3.71 31.14
CA TYR A 543 -16.28 2.97 29.91
C TYR A 543 -16.33 3.91 28.72
N LEU A 544 -15.52 3.63 27.71
CA LEU A 544 -15.54 4.31 26.42
C LEU A 544 -16.16 3.41 25.35
N SER A 545 -17.12 3.96 24.60
CA SER A 545 -17.75 3.31 23.46
C SER A 545 -17.99 4.31 22.32
N TYR A 546 -18.13 3.80 21.10
CA TYR A 546 -18.45 4.60 19.92
C TYR A 546 -19.91 4.36 19.50
N ALA A 547 -20.72 5.42 19.45
CA ALA A 547 -22.12 5.35 19.08
C ALA A 547 -22.32 5.71 17.60
N ALA A 548 -22.07 4.75 16.72
CA ALA A 548 -22.34 4.90 15.30
C ALA A 548 -23.86 5.00 15.02
N PRO A 549 -24.32 5.89 14.13
CA PRO A 549 -25.68 5.86 13.62
C PRO A 549 -26.02 4.52 12.95
N LEU A 550 -27.26 4.05 13.09
CA LEU A 550 -27.70 2.77 12.52
C LEU A 550 -27.52 2.68 10.99
N TRP A 551 -27.82 3.77 10.27
CA TRP A 551 -27.67 3.83 8.81
C TRP A 551 -26.22 3.59 8.37
N LEU A 552 -25.24 4.04 9.17
CA LEU A 552 -23.82 3.88 8.85
C LEU A 552 -23.40 2.41 8.98
N ASN A 553 -23.89 1.73 10.02
CA ASN A 553 -23.68 0.29 10.18
C ASN A 553 -24.32 -0.51 9.04
N PHE A 554 -25.53 -0.12 8.61
CA PHE A 554 -26.21 -0.78 7.50
C PHE A 554 -25.42 -0.69 6.18
N ILE A 555 -24.86 0.48 5.86
CA ILE A 555 -23.99 0.68 4.69
C ILE A 555 -22.73 -0.19 4.76
N ILE A 556 -22.11 -0.28 5.95
CA ILE A 556 -20.95 -1.15 6.15
C ILE A 556 -21.34 -2.60 5.88
N VAL A 557 -22.47 -3.07 6.42
CA VAL A 557 -22.97 -4.44 6.17
C VAL A 557 -23.22 -4.69 4.68
N ILE A 558 -23.89 -3.76 3.98
CA ILE A 558 -24.08 -3.87 2.52
C ILE A 558 -22.75 -4.02 1.79
N SER A 559 -21.77 -3.19 2.14
CA SER A 559 -20.44 -3.23 1.53
C SER A 559 -19.74 -4.57 1.77
N LEU A 560 -19.80 -5.11 2.99
CA LEU A 560 -19.23 -6.41 3.35
C LEU A 560 -19.92 -7.58 2.61
N LEU A 561 -21.25 -7.58 2.57
CA LEU A 561 -22.02 -8.58 1.83
C LEU A 561 -21.75 -8.49 0.33
N SER A 562 -21.54 -7.27 -0.20
CA SER A 562 -21.17 -7.06 -1.60
C SER A 562 -19.79 -7.64 -1.92
N TRP A 563 -18.82 -7.50 -1.03
CA TRP A 563 -17.52 -8.16 -1.16
C TRP A 563 -17.65 -9.68 -1.16
N LEU A 564 -18.45 -10.24 -0.25
CA LEU A 564 -18.70 -11.67 -0.17
C LEU A 564 -19.36 -12.19 -1.45
N ALA A 565 -20.43 -11.54 -1.91
CA ALA A 565 -21.12 -11.89 -3.15
C ALA A 565 -20.18 -11.80 -4.36
N TRP A 566 -19.34 -10.77 -4.41
CA TRP A 566 -18.34 -10.60 -5.46
C TRP A 566 -17.30 -11.73 -5.47
N ALA A 567 -16.77 -12.08 -4.29
CA ALA A 567 -15.81 -13.17 -4.12
C ALA A 567 -16.42 -14.52 -4.54
N LEU A 568 -17.63 -14.83 -4.08
CA LEU A 568 -18.35 -16.05 -4.45
C LEU A 568 -18.56 -16.13 -5.96
N ARG A 569 -19.04 -15.06 -6.59
CA ARG A 569 -19.25 -15.01 -8.04
C ARG A 569 -17.97 -15.28 -8.82
N MET A 570 -16.84 -14.74 -8.38
CA MET A 570 -15.55 -14.97 -9.03
C MET A 570 -15.10 -16.44 -8.92
N VAL A 571 -15.35 -17.09 -7.78
CA VAL A 571 -15.05 -18.52 -7.58
C VAL A 571 -15.95 -19.41 -8.45
N PHE A 572 -17.27 -19.16 -8.46
CA PHE A 572 -18.22 -19.96 -9.25
C PHE A 572 -17.98 -19.83 -10.76
N ASN A 573 -17.73 -18.60 -11.26
CA ASN A 573 -17.42 -18.39 -12.67
C ASN A 573 -16.11 -19.09 -13.11
N HIS A 574 -15.14 -19.22 -12.22
CA HIS A 574 -13.89 -19.93 -12.54
C HIS A 574 -14.11 -21.44 -12.66
N ARG A 575 -14.94 -22.03 -11.78
CA ARG A 575 -15.27 -23.46 -11.83
C ARG A 575 -16.11 -23.84 -13.06
N HIS A 576 -17.01 -22.96 -13.51
CA HIS A 576 -17.79 -23.19 -14.73
C HIS A 576 -16.94 -23.16 -16.02
N HIS A 577 -15.89 -22.33 -16.08
CA HIS A 577 -14.98 -22.34 -17.23
C HIS A 577 -14.14 -23.63 -17.27
N GLN A 578 -13.66 -24.14 -16.14
CA GLN A 578 -12.89 -25.40 -16.10
C GLN A 578 -13.75 -26.65 -16.41
N THR A 579 -15.02 -26.64 -16.04
CA THR A 579 -15.94 -27.75 -16.33
C THR A 579 -16.34 -27.78 -17.81
N ASN A 580 -16.55 -26.63 -18.44
CA ASN A 580 -16.82 -26.58 -19.88
C ASN A 580 -15.59 -26.98 -20.73
N ASP A 581 -14.37 -26.61 -20.33
CA ASP A 581 -13.15 -27.07 -21.01
C ASP A 581 -12.95 -28.60 -20.89
N HIS A 582 -13.46 -29.24 -19.83
CA HIS A 582 -13.42 -30.70 -19.66
C HIS A 582 -14.52 -31.46 -20.42
N PHE A 583 -15.66 -30.82 -20.69
CA PHE A 583 -16.70 -31.42 -21.54
C PHE A 583 -16.33 -31.33 -23.03
N VAL A 584 -15.77 -30.20 -23.48
CA VAL A 584 -15.33 -30.04 -24.88
C VAL A 584 -14.18 -31.01 -25.24
N SER A 585 -13.30 -31.35 -24.28
CA SER A 585 -12.20 -32.30 -24.55
C SER A 585 -12.62 -33.77 -24.61
N LYS A 586 -13.84 -34.14 -24.20
CA LYS A 586 -14.34 -35.53 -24.30
C LYS A 586 -15.10 -35.76 -25.61
N ASP A 587 -15.81 -34.75 -26.11
CA ASP A 587 -16.57 -34.87 -27.36
C ASP A 587 -15.66 -34.81 -28.61
N GLU A 588 -14.50 -34.13 -28.55
CA GLU A 588 -13.52 -34.14 -29.65
C GLU A 588 -12.77 -35.47 -29.85
N LEU A 589 -12.85 -36.40 -28.88
CA LEU A 589 -12.24 -37.74 -28.98
C LEU A 589 -13.19 -38.79 -29.55
N ALA A 590 -14.49 -38.50 -29.71
CA ALA A 590 -15.50 -39.44 -30.20
C ALA A 590 -15.82 -39.33 -31.70
N ILE A 591 -15.29 -38.31 -32.41
CA ILE A 591 -15.62 -38.04 -33.82
C ILE A 591 -14.50 -38.51 -34.78
N ARG A 592 -13.40 -39.09 -34.27
CA ARG A 592 -12.31 -39.67 -35.09
C ARG A 592 -12.19 -41.18 -34.92
N SER A 593 -13.24 -41.89 -35.25
CA SER A 593 -13.18 -43.33 -35.51
C SER A 593 -14.43 -43.74 -36.26
N TYR A 594 -14.36 -43.75 -37.59
CA TYR A 594 -14.98 -44.73 -38.51
C TYR A 594 -14.41 -44.43 -39.92
N PRO A 595 -14.20 -45.47 -40.74
CA PRO A 595 -13.09 -45.60 -41.69
C PRO A 595 -13.07 -44.62 -42.87
#